data_AF-A0A6J4LS05-F1
#
_entry.id   AF-A0A6J4LS05-F1
#
_cell.length_a   1.000
_cell.length_b   1.000
_cell.length_c   1.000
_cell.angle_alpha   90.00
_cell.angle_beta   90.00
_cell.angle_gamma   90.00
#
_symmetry.space_group_name_H-M   'P 1'
#
loop_
_entity.id
_entity.type
_entity.pdbx_description
1 polymer ?
#
loop_
_entity_poly.entity_id
_entity_poly.type
_entity_poly.pdbx_seq_one_letter_code
_entity_poly.pdbx_strand_id
1 'polypeptide(L)'
;MSRTRFVFRPALIAALLGAGACSAPRPVTQPASPVLDAAAFEQLRRKNILFLSPEEQLRVYPNVERMWPTRTIQRSDRPYPLPPAPRALDDVRYSVRGTSYTLRDFIERTNVSGLLVLKDGHVVLERYANGNTSQTRWTSFSVAKSVVSLLFGAAIRDGHIKSLDEPVTRYLPALKGSAYDGVSLRHLLQMSSGVAWNENYGDPQSDVARMSEVTLTEGLDGFLRYMARLSRAAPPGTRFSYNTGETHVAGAVLRAATGQSLSDYLSARIWQPFGMESDAYWALLRERDVEHGGCCISATLRDYGRIGQFALDEGVTRDGTRVLPPRWIAESTRPAAPYTGVG
;
A
#
# COMPACT_ATOMS: atom_id res chain seq x y z
N MET A 1 30.29 -38.03 -81.25
CA MET A 1 30.57 -37.46 -79.91
C MET A 1 29.29 -36.74 -79.46
N SER A 2 28.44 -37.19 -78.53
CA SER A 2 28.68 -37.90 -77.24
C SER A 2 29.69 -37.11 -76.38
N ARG A 3 29.49 -36.71 -75.11
CA ARG A 3 28.51 -37.03 -74.03
C ARG A 3 28.63 -35.88 -72.96
N THR A 4 27.79 -35.59 -71.96
CA THR A 4 26.57 -36.19 -71.35
C THR A 4 25.76 -35.05 -70.67
N ARG A 5 24.47 -35.22 -70.35
CA ARG A 5 23.78 -34.39 -69.32
C ARG A 5 24.10 -34.93 -67.92
N PHE A 6 24.61 -34.10 -67.01
CA PHE A 6 24.80 -34.50 -65.60
C PHE A 6 23.48 -34.41 -64.83
N VAL A 7 23.04 -35.54 -64.28
CA VAL A 7 21.90 -35.64 -63.36
C VAL A 7 22.43 -35.50 -61.94
N PHE A 8 22.13 -34.39 -61.27
CA PHE A 8 22.39 -34.25 -59.84
C PHE A 8 21.27 -34.93 -59.04
N ARG A 9 21.60 -35.99 -58.31
CA ARG A 9 20.77 -36.56 -57.23
C ARG A 9 21.26 -36.02 -55.89
N PRO A 10 20.49 -35.20 -55.16
CA PRO A 10 20.74 -34.95 -53.75
C PRO A 10 20.35 -36.20 -52.95
N ALA A 11 21.21 -36.63 -52.02
CA ALA A 11 20.92 -37.75 -51.13
C ALA A 11 19.87 -37.38 -50.07
N LEU A 12 19.03 -38.35 -49.70
CA LEU A 12 18.06 -38.21 -48.62
C LEU A 12 18.81 -38.25 -47.27
N ILE A 13 19.11 -37.10 -46.68
CA ILE A 13 19.62 -37.02 -45.30
C ILE A 13 18.40 -37.07 -44.37
N ALA A 14 18.21 -38.20 -43.69
CA ALA A 14 17.17 -38.34 -42.67
C ALA A 14 17.57 -37.54 -41.41
N ALA A 15 17.02 -36.33 -41.28
CA ALA A 15 17.15 -35.55 -40.07
C ALA A 15 16.27 -36.15 -38.97
N LEU A 16 16.90 -36.72 -37.93
CA LEU A 16 16.24 -37.13 -36.70
C LEU A 16 15.70 -35.90 -35.96
N LEU A 17 14.45 -35.54 -36.23
CA LEU A 17 13.68 -34.58 -35.44
C LEU A 17 13.37 -35.18 -34.06
N GLY A 18 14.35 -35.11 -33.16
CA GLY A 18 14.14 -35.34 -31.74
C GLY A 18 13.21 -34.27 -31.20
N ALA A 19 11.93 -34.61 -31.04
CA ALA A 19 10.94 -33.77 -30.39
C ALA A 19 11.25 -33.64 -28.88
N GLY A 20 12.25 -32.81 -28.57
CA GLY A 20 12.56 -32.39 -27.21
C GLY A 20 11.40 -31.58 -26.66
N ALA A 21 10.44 -32.26 -26.03
CA ALA A 21 9.36 -31.59 -25.32
C ALA A 21 9.96 -30.76 -24.17
N CYS A 22 10.02 -29.45 -24.35
CA CYS A 22 10.28 -28.51 -23.26
C CYS A 22 9.11 -28.58 -22.26
N SER A 23 9.21 -29.52 -21.32
CA SER A 23 8.38 -29.54 -20.13
C SER A 23 8.68 -28.29 -19.32
N ALA A 24 7.78 -27.30 -19.40
CA ALA A 24 7.78 -26.18 -18.48
C ALA A 24 7.80 -26.75 -17.04
N PRO A 25 8.67 -26.23 -16.14
CA PRO A 25 8.74 -26.73 -14.77
C PRO A 25 7.37 -26.56 -14.13
N ARG A 26 6.81 -27.67 -13.62
CA ARG A 26 5.52 -27.65 -12.91
C ARG A 26 5.62 -26.62 -11.76
N PRO A 27 4.62 -25.75 -11.57
CA PRO A 27 4.60 -24.88 -10.41
C PRO A 27 4.64 -25.76 -9.16
N VAL A 28 5.59 -25.49 -8.27
CA VAL A 28 5.62 -26.09 -6.93
C VAL A 28 4.44 -25.51 -6.18
N THR A 29 3.33 -26.24 -6.17
CA THR A 29 2.19 -25.96 -5.31
C THR A 29 2.62 -26.20 -3.87
N GLN A 30 3.17 -25.17 -3.22
CA GLN A 30 3.11 -25.12 -1.75
C GLN A 30 1.63 -25.21 -1.36
N PRO A 31 1.25 -26.06 -0.39
CA PRO A 31 -0.11 -26.07 0.11
C PRO A 31 -0.44 -24.67 0.62
N ALA A 32 -1.67 -24.22 0.37
CA ALA A 32 -2.15 -22.97 0.94
C ALA A 32 -1.94 -23.00 2.47
N SER A 33 -1.41 -21.91 3.03
CA SER A 33 -1.17 -21.78 4.46
C SER A 33 -2.43 -22.21 5.23
N PRO A 34 -2.33 -23.15 6.19
CA PRO A 34 -3.50 -23.73 6.83
C PRO A 34 -4.33 -22.61 7.44
N VAL A 35 -5.63 -22.59 7.09
CA VAL A 35 -6.57 -21.61 7.61
C VAL A 35 -6.64 -21.80 9.12
N LEU A 36 -5.97 -20.91 9.87
CA LEU A 36 -6.00 -20.97 11.33
C LEU A 36 -7.45 -20.91 11.81
N ASP A 37 -7.77 -21.73 12.81
CA ASP A 37 -9.05 -21.69 13.50
C ASP A 37 -9.23 -20.36 14.28
N ALA A 38 -10.43 -20.15 14.80
CA ALA A 38 -10.75 -18.93 15.55
C ALA A 38 -9.94 -18.78 16.85
N ALA A 39 -9.55 -19.88 17.49
CA ALA A 39 -8.82 -19.85 18.77
C ALA A 39 -7.35 -19.42 18.56
N ALA A 40 -6.70 -19.89 17.51
CA ALA A 40 -5.36 -19.45 17.12
C ALA A 40 -5.35 -17.96 16.75
N PHE A 41 -6.37 -17.48 16.02
CA PHE A 41 -6.51 -16.04 15.73
C PHE A 41 -6.72 -15.19 16.99
N GLU A 42 -7.49 -15.67 17.97
CA GLU A 42 -7.73 -14.96 19.23
C GLU A 42 -6.50 -14.92 20.17
N GLN A 43 -5.56 -15.88 20.04
CA GLN A 43 -4.26 -15.79 20.70
C GLN A 43 -3.37 -14.73 20.01
N LEU A 44 -3.35 -14.71 18.68
CA LEU A 44 -2.57 -13.74 17.90
C LEU A 44 -3.12 -12.31 18.06
N ARG A 45 -4.44 -12.13 18.22
CA ARG A 45 -5.09 -10.82 18.44
C ARG A 45 -4.67 -10.14 19.74
N ARG A 46 -4.23 -10.91 20.74
CA ARG A 46 -3.67 -10.40 21.99
C ARG A 46 -2.19 -9.99 21.89
N LYS A 47 -1.51 -10.33 20.79
CA LYS A 47 -0.18 -9.80 20.48
C LYS A 47 -0.31 -8.50 19.69
N ASN A 48 0.58 -7.55 19.95
CA ASN A 48 0.75 -6.43 19.05
C ASN A 48 1.34 -6.96 17.72
N ILE A 49 0.74 -6.59 16.59
CA ILE A 49 1.14 -7.03 15.24
C ILE A 49 2.63 -6.77 14.94
N LEU A 50 3.20 -5.73 15.55
CA LEU A 50 4.61 -5.34 15.42
C LEU A 50 5.59 -6.36 16.02
N PHE A 51 5.13 -7.20 16.96
CA PHE A 51 5.96 -8.18 17.68
C PHE A 51 5.67 -9.63 17.28
N LEU A 52 4.95 -9.85 16.17
CA LEU A 52 4.73 -11.18 15.62
C LEU A 52 6.02 -11.77 15.04
N SER A 53 6.24 -13.07 15.23
CA SER A 53 7.33 -13.79 14.57
C SER A 53 7.12 -13.82 13.05
N PRO A 54 8.16 -13.97 12.22
CA PRO A 54 8.00 -14.04 10.76
C PRO A 54 6.98 -15.08 10.29
N GLU A 55 6.86 -16.22 10.98
CA GLU A 55 5.85 -17.24 10.69
C GLU A 55 4.43 -16.77 11.04
N GLU A 56 4.26 -16.07 12.16
CA GLU A 56 2.98 -15.48 12.55
C GLU A 56 2.55 -14.36 11.59
N GLN A 57 3.50 -13.56 11.11
CA GLN A 57 3.27 -12.51 10.11
C GLN A 57 2.70 -13.08 8.81
N LEU A 58 3.27 -14.18 8.28
CA LEU A 58 2.74 -14.85 7.07
C LEU A 58 1.31 -15.38 7.23
N ARG A 59 0.85 -15.60 8.46
CA ARG A 59 -0.52 -16.04 8.77
C ARG A 59 -1.47 -14.86 9.01
N VAL A 60 -0.99 -13.81 9.68
CA VAL A 60 -1.79 -12.64 10.09
C VAL A 60 -1.93 -11.59 8.99
N TYR A 61 -0.85 -11.24 8.29
CA TYR A 61 -0.83 -10.14 7.32
C TYR A 61 -1.79 -10.32 6.12
N PRO A 62 -2.06 -11.55 5.62
CA PRO A 62 -3.10 -11.77 4.61
C PRO A 62 -4.52 -11.95 5.18
N ASN A 63 -4.70 -11.83 6.51
CA ASN A 63 -5.95 -12.08 7.23
C ASN A 63 -6.27 -10.98 8.27
N VAL A 64 -5.81 -9.74 8.05
CA VAL A 64 -5.95 -8.64 9.02
C VAL A 64 -7.42 -8.33 9.37
N GLU A 65 -8.35 -8.57 8.44
CA GLU A 65 -9.80 -8.50 8.67
C GLU A 65 -10.34 -9.51 9.69
N ARG A 66 -9.55 -10.55 10.04
CA ARG A 66 -9.84 -11.50 11.13
C ARG A 66 -9.23 -11.06 12.47
N MET A 67 -8.31 -10.10 12.47
CA MET A 67 -7.67 -9.55 13.67
C MET A 67 -8.49 -8.41 14.28
N TRP A 68 -8.97 -7.50 13.43
CA TRP A 68 -9.59 -6.25 13.85
C TRP A 68 -10.91 -5.99 13.12
N PRO A 69 -11.81 -5.18 13.71
CA PRO A 69 -12.93 -4.62 12.96
C PRO A 69 -12.42 -3.89 11.72
N THR A 70 -13.11 -4.06 10.61
CA THR A 70 -12.79 -3.41 9.34
C THR A 70 -14.03 -2.77 8.73
N ARG A 71 -13.83 -1.84 7.79
CA ARG A 71 -14.86 -1.37 6.87
C ARG A 71 -14.47 -1.75 5.43
N THR A 72 -15.44 -2.26 4.68
CA THR A 72 -15.23 -2.63 3.27
C THR A 72 -15.08 -1.39 2.40
N ILE A 73 -14.07 -1.40 1.54
CA ILE A 73 -13.92 -0.50 0.41
C ILE A 73 -14.44 -1.30 -0.80
N GLN A 74 -15.64 -0.97 -1.29
CA GLN A 74 -16.31 -1.78 -2.31
C GLN A 74 -15.61 -1.67 -3.67
N ARG A 75 -15.38 -2.82 -4.31
CA ARG A 75 -14.79 -2.98 -5.65
C ARG A 75 -15.62 -2.33 -6.76
N SER A 76 -14.98 -2.16 -7.92
CA SER A 76 -15.67 -1.83 -9.16
C SER A 76 -16.30 -3.06 -9.80
N ASP A 77 -17.45 -2.88 -10.45
CA ASP A 77 -18.01 -3.85 -11.40
C ASP A 77 -17.36 -3.76 -12.79
N ARG A 78 -16.44 -2.82 -13.00
CA ARG A 78 -15.68 -2.68 -14.25
C ARG A 78 -14.18 -2.59 -13.97
N PRO A 79 -13.51 -3.71 -13.62
CA PRO A 79 -12.10 -3.71 -13.31
C PRO A 79 -11.22 -3.05 -14.38
N TYR A 80 -10.23 -2.28 -13.94
CA TYR A 80 -9.15 -1.76 -14.75
C TYR A 80 -8.28 -2.95 -15.19
N PRO A 81 -8.13 -3.20 -16.51
CA PRO A 81 -7.36 -4.34 -16.97
C PRO A 81 -5.87 -4.09 -16.70
N LEU A 82 -5.20 -5.09 -16.13
CA LEU A 82 -3.74 -5.16 -16.06
C LEU A 82 -3.28 -6.29 -17.00
N PRO A 83 -3.20 -6.05 -18.33
CA PRO A 83 -2.84 -7.07 -19.30
C PRO A 83 -1.36 -7.47 -19.16
N PRO A 84 -0.98 -8.72 -19.49
CA PRO A 84 0.43 -9.10 -19.56
C PRO A 84 1.15 -8.34 -20.67
N ALA A 85 2.40 -7.96 -20.42
CA ALA A 85 3.27 -7.35 -21.42
C ALA A 85 3.77 -8.41 -22.43
N PRO A 86 4.09 -8.03 -23.69
CA PRO A 86 4.67 -8.94 -24.69
C PRO A 86 6.02 -9.54 -24.29
N ARG A 87 6.73 -8.93 -23.34
CA ARG A 87 8.00 -9.40 -22.78
C ARG A 87 7.94 -9.32 -21.26
N ALA A 88 8.05 -10.48 -20.61
CA ALA A 88 8.18 -10.59 -19.17
C ALA A 88 9.64 -10.36 -18.70
N LEU A 89 9.82 -10.13 -17.40
CA LEU A 89 11.11 -9.93 -16.73
C LEU A 89 11.62 -11.18 -16.00
N ASP A 90 11.06 -12.36 -16.29
CA ASP A 90 11.33 -13.59 -15.54
C ASP A 90 12.82 -14.00 -15.51
N ASP A 91 13.56 -13.70 -16.57
CA ASP A 91 14.99 -14.01 -16.73
C ASP A 91 15.94 -12.91 -16.25
N VAL A 92 15.43 -11.84 -15.61
CA VAL A 92 16.28 -10.73 -15.12
C VAL A 92 17.26 -11.23 -14.05
N ARG A 93 18.52 -10.85 -14.24
CA ARG A 93 19.61 -11.05 -13.29
C ARG A 93 20.15 -9.72 -12.79
N TYR A 94 20.58 -9.69 -11.54
CA TYR A 94 21.25 -8.57 -10.89
C TYR A 94 22.50 -9.05 -10.16
N SER A 95 23.45 -8.16 -9.89
CA SER A 95 24.67 -8.51 -9.14
C SER A 95 24.76 -7.72 -7.84
N VAL A 96 25.14 -8.39 -6.75
CA VAL A 96 25.47 -7.75 -5.46
C VAL A 96 26.84 -8.26 -5.03
N ARG A 97 27.81 -7.34 -4.89
CA ARG A 97 29.20 -7.64 -4.50
C ARG A 97 29.86 -8.74 -5.36
N GLY A 98 29.57 -8.74 -6.67
CA GLY A 98 30.13 -9.70 -7.63
C GLY A 98 29.30 -10.97 -7.83
N THR A 99 28.41 -11.32 -6.90
CA THR A 99 27.53 -12.50 -7.04
C THR A 99 26.30 -12.16 -7.86
N SER A 100 26.04 -12.93 -8.92
CA SER A 100 24.82 -12.85 -9.73
C SER A 100 23.65 -13.56 -9.05
N TYR A 101 22.48 -12.94 -9.12
CA TYR A 101 21.21 -13.42 -8.58
C TYR A 101 20.09 -13.23 -9.61
N THR A 102 19.03 -14.03 -9.49
CA THR A 102 17.77 -13.94 -10.26
C THR A 102 16.68 -13.26 -9.41
N LEU A 103 15.57 -12.86 -10.05
CA LEU A 103 14.40 -12.36 -9.30
C LEU A 103 13.79 -13.41 -8.35
N ARG A 104 13.97 -14.72 -8.60
CA ARG A 104 13.60 -15.77 -7.64
C ARG A 104 14.46 -15.69 -6.39
N ASP A 105 15.78 -15.57 -6.54
CA ASP A 105 16.71 -15.43 -5.40
C ASP A 105 16.39 -14.16 -4.59
N PHE A 106 15.95 -13.08 -5.24
CA PHE A 106 15.47 -11.89 -4.52
C PHE A 106 14.27 -12.22 -3.62
N ILE A 107 13.23 -12.85 -4.18
CA ILE A 107 12.00 -13.19 -3.46
C ILE A 107 12.31 -14.10 -2.25
N GLU A 108 13.06 -15.18 -2.48
CA GLU A 108 13.40 -16.17 -1.45
C GLU A 108 14.29 -15.58 -0.35
N ARG A 109 15.32 -14.80 -0.69
CA ARG A 109 16.27 -14.23 0.28
C ARG A 109 15.72 -13.06 1.09
N THR A 110 14.66 -12.40 0.62
CA THR A 110 14.04 -11.24 1.27
C THR A 110 12.65 -11.53 1.86
N ASN A 111 12.20 -12.78 1.80
CA ASN A 111 10.87 -13.23 2.27
C ASN A 111 9.70 -12.43 1.67
N VAL A 112 9.83 -12.03 0.40
CA VAL A 112 8.77 -11.31 -0.32
C VAL A 112 7.60 -12.25 -0.57
N SER A 113 6.42 -11.87 -0.09
CA SER A 113 5.21 -12.71 -0.17
C SER A 113 4.43 -12.54 -1.49
N GLY A 114 4.64 -11.43 -2.20
CA GLY A 114 4.15 -11.19 -3.55
C GLY A 114 4.91 -10.03 -4.21
N LEU A 115 5.10 -10.11 -5.53
CA LEU A 115 5.82 -9.11 -6.32
C LEU A 115 5.09 -8.88 -7.65
N LEU A 116 4.73 -7.63 -7.91
CA LEU A 116 4.12 -7.16 -9.16
C LEU A 116 4.94 -6.00 -9.71
N VAL A 117 5.24 -6.04 -11.00
CA VAL A 117 5.87 -4.93 -11.71
C VAL A 117 5.00 -4.57 -12.90
N LEU A 118 4.54 -3.31 -12.91
CA LEU A 118 3.84 -2.72 -14.03
C LEU A 118 4.81 -1.85 -14.85
N LYS A 119 4.64 -1.85 -16.16
CA LYS A 119 5.30 -0.93 -17.08
C LYS A 119 4.33 -0.54 -18.18
N ASP A 120 4.15 0.75 -18.41
CA ASP A 120 3.29 1.30 -19.48
C ASP A 120 1.86 0.68 -19.45
N GLY A 121 1.29 0.51 -18.25
CA GLY A 121 -0.02 -0.12 -18.02
C GLY A 121 -0.06 -1.65 -18.08
N HIS A 122 1.06 -2.33 -18.38
CA HIS A 122 1.14 -3.78 -18.57
C HIS A 122 1.91 -4.49 -17.45
N VAL A 123 1.49 -5.71 -17.11
CA VAL A 123 2.18 -6.61 -16.17
C VAL A 123 3.42 -7.20 -16.85
N VAL A 124 4.61 -6.74 -16.44
CA VAL A 124 5.89 -7.31 -16.91
C VAL A 124 6.47 -8.37 -15.96
N LEU A 125 5.96 -8.44 -14.72
CA LEU A 125 6.27 -9.49 -13.76
C LEU A 125 5.13 -9.60 -12.75
N GLU A 126 4.71 -10.82 -12.45
CA GLU A 126 3.79 -11.13 -11.35
C GLU A 126 4.23 -12.45 -10.70
N ARG A 127 4.38 -12.44 -9.37
CA ARG A 127 4.78 -13.59 -8.55
C ARG A 127 4.12 -13.55 -7.18
N TYR A 128 3.86 -14.75 -6.67
CA TYR A 128 3.35 -15.01 -5.33
C TYR A 128 4.23 -16.07 -4.67
N ALA A 129 4.45 -15.95 -3.38
CA ALA A 129 5.21 -16.90 -2.56
C ALA A 129 4.46 -17.17 -1.24
N ASN A 130 4.99 -18.04 -0.39
CA ASN A 130 4.45 -18.31 0.96
C ASN A 130 2.96 -18.69 0.98
N GLY A 131 2.52 -19.48 -0.02
CA GLY A 131 1.13 -19.90 -0.19
C GLY A 131 0.15 -18.81 -0.66
N ASN A 132 0.61 -17.60 -0.97
CA ASN A 132 -0.24 -16.52 -1.48
C ASN A 132 -0.67 -16.76 -2.94
N THR A 133 -1.76 -16.12 -3.35
CA THR A 133 -2.34 -16.18 -4.69
C THR A 133 -2.81 -14.79 -5.15
N SER A 134 -3.28 -14.67 -6.40
CA SER A 134 -3.90 -13.43 -6.90
C SER A 134 -5.15 -12.98 -6.13
N GLN A 135 -5.81 -13.88 -5.41
CA GLN A 135 -6.95 -13.57 -4.55
C GLN A 135 -6.55 -13.21 -3.12
N THR A 136 -5.27 -13.38 -2.76
CA THR A 136 -4.80 -13.08 -1.41
C THR A 136 -4.66 -11.57 -1.23
N ARG A 137 -5.36 -11.04 -0.23
CA ARG A 137 -5.15 -9.67 0.26
C ARG A 137 -3.90 -9.62 1.12
N TRP A 138 -3.34 -8.42 1.30
CA TRP A 138 -2.23 -8.18 2.21
C TRP A 138 -2.37 -6.80 2.83
N THR A 139 -2.10 -6.67 4.14
CA THR A 139 -2.16 -5.37 4.83
C THR A 139 -1.08 -4.39 4.35
N SER A 140 -1.48 -3.14 4.15
CA SER A 140 -0.66 -2.07 3.57
C SER A 140 0.46 -1.60 4.49
N PHE A 141 0.29 -1.79 5.81
CA PHE A 141 0.90 -0.94 6.83
C PHE A 141 0.87 0.54 6.36
N SER A 142 2.03 1.20 6.35
CA SER A 142 2.18 2.61 6.03
C SER A 142 1.94 2.99 4.57
N VAL A 143 1.72 2.05 3.64
CA VAL A 143 1.24 2.40 2.28
C VAL A 143 -0.14 3.08 2.32
N ALA A 144 -0.93 2.86 3.38
CA ALA A 144 -2.17 3.61 3.64
C ALA A 144 -1.94 5.14 3.73
N LYS A 145 -0.76 5.60 4.16
CA LYS A 145 -0.42 7.03 4.25
C LYS A 145 -0.45 7.70 2.88
N SER A 146 0.03 7.01 1.85
CA SER A 146 -0.07 7.47 0.45
C SER A 146 -1.54 7.51 -0.01
N VAL A 147 -2.36 6.53 0.37
CA VAL A 147 -3.81 6.54 0.06
C VAL A 147 -4.51 7.72 0.74
N VAL A 148 -4.19 8.03 2.00
CA VAL A 148 -4.68 9.25 2.69
C VAL A 148 -4.28 10.51 1.93
N SER A 149 -3.05 10.60 1.42
CA SER A 149 -2.63 11.73 0.55
C SER A 149 -3.48 11.85 -0.72
N LEU A 150 -3.82 10.75 -1.40
CA LEU A 150 -4.74 10.76 -2.55
C LEU A 150 -6.14 11.26 -2.14
N LEU A 151 -6.64 10.89 -0.96
CA LEU A 151 -7.92 11.38 -0.44
C LEU A 151 -7.90 12.88 -0.10
N PHE A 152 -6.77 13.45 0.35
CA PHE A 152 -6.64 14.91 0.48
C PHE A 152 -6.72 15.62 -0.87
N GLY A 153 -6.10 15.05 -1.90
CA GLY A 153 -6.26 15.54 -3.27
C GLY A 153 -7.73 15.53 -3.70
N ALA A 154 -8.41 14.38 -3.54
CA ALA A 154 -9.84 14.26 -3.83
C ALA A 154 -10.70 15.27 -3.04
N ALA A 155 -10.44 15.44 -1.74
CA ALA A 155 -11.19 16.38 -0.89
C ALA A 155 -10.99 17.84 -1.30
N ILE A 156 -9.81 18.19 -1.83
CA ILE A 156 -9.56 19.52 -2.42
C ILE A 156 -10.27 19.65 -3.77
N ARG A 157 -10.25 18.60 -4.61
CA ARG A 157 -10.93 18.59 -5.91
C ARG A 157 -12.44 18.73 -5.78
N ASP A 158 -13.03 18.12 -4.77
CA ASP A 158 -14.45 18.19 -4.39
C ASP A 158 -14.84 19.51 -3.69
N GLY A 159 -13.86 20.31 -3.24
CA GLY A 159 -14.11 21.56 -2.50
C GLY A 159 -14.39 21.40 -1.00
N HIS A 160 -14.23 20.19 -0.42
CA HIS A 160 -14.31 19.94 1.02
C HIS A 160 -13.14 20.58 1.80
N ILE A 161 -11.98 20.70 1.15
CA ILE A 161 -10.79 21.40 1.67
C ILE A 161 -10.41 22.48 0.65
N LYS A 162 -10.16 23.71 1.10
CA LYS A 162 -9.85 24.84 0.20
C LYS A 162 -8.36 24.92 -0.12
N SER A 163 -7.50 24.65 0.86
CA SER A 163 -6.05 24.59 0.67
C SER A 163 -5.39 23.73 1.75
N LEU A 164 -4.23 23.16 1.42
CA LEU A 164 -3.35 22.55 2.43
C LEU A 164 -2.78 23.56 3.44
N ASP A 165 -2.89 24.86 3.16
CA ASP A 165 -2.46 25.91 4.10
C ASP A 165 -3.52 26.22 5.17
N GLU A 166 -4.71 25.60 5.12
CA GLU A 166 -5.68 25.66 6.22
C GLU A 166 -5.12 24.98 7.49
N PRO A 167 -5.44 25.47 8.70
CA PRO A 167 -4.92 24.90 9.95
C PRO A 167 -5.67 23.62 10.35
N VAL A 168 -4.96 22.64 10.92
CA VAL A 168 -5.54 21.37 11.41
C VAL A 168 -6.70 21.61 12.38
N THR A 169 -6.56 22.59 13.28
CA THR A 169 -7.55 22.92 14.32
C THR A 169 -8.85 23.58 13.80
N ARG A 170 -8.92 23.89 12.49
CA ARG A 170 -10.17 24.23 11.80
C ARG A 170 -11.11 23.03 11.67
N TYR A 171 -10.54 21.86 11.40
CA TYR A 171 -11.25 20.60 11.19
C TYR A 171 -11.37 19.79 12.48
N LEU A 172 -10.39 19.91 13.37
CA LEU A 172 -10.34 19.21 14.66
C LEU A 172 -10.22 20.20 15.82
N PRO A 173 -11.33 20.83 16.27
CA PRO A 173 -11.31 21.79 17.37
C PRO A 173 -10.78 21.22 18.70
N ALA A 174 -10.87 19.89 18.90
CA ALA A 174 -10.33 19.18 20.06
C ALA A 174 -8.80 19.27 20.19
N LEU A 175 -8.08 19.67 19.13
CA LEU A 175 -6.63 19.86 19.14
C LEU A 175 -6.20 21.33 19.41
N LYS A 176 -7.13 22.25 19.67
CA LYS A 176 -6.81 23.63 20.06
C LYS A 176 -6.12 23.69 21.42
N GLY A 177 -5.14 24.57 21.59
CA GLY A 177 -4.31 24.67 22.79
C GLY A 177 -3.17 23.65 22.87
N SER A 178 -2.96 22.85 21.81
CA SER A 178 -1.91 21.81 21.74
C SER A 178 -0.78 22.17 20.78
N ALA A 179 0.18 21.26 20.61
CA ALA A 179 1.21 21.36 19.56
C ALA A 179 0.66 21.43 18.11
N TYR A 180 -0.64 21.21 17.89
CA TYR A 180 -1.29 21.41 16.59
C TYR A 180 -1.74 22.85 16.30
N ASP A 181 -1.70 23.77 17.27
CA ASP A 181 -1.94 25.19 16.96
C ASP A 181 -0.88 25.72 15.99
N GLY A 182 -1.32 26.43 14.94
CA GLY A 182 -0.45 26.89 13.86
C GLY A 182 0.06 25.80 12.89
N VAL A 183 -0.31 24.52 13.07
CA VAL A 183 0.01 23.46 12.11
C VAL A 183 -0.99 23.49 10.95
N SER A 184 -0.48 23.59 9.73
CA SER A 184 -1.28 23.48 8.50
C SER A 184 -1.44 22.01 8.07
N LEU A 185 -2.46 21.72 7.26
CA LEU A 185 -2.63 20.40 6.64
C LEU A 185 -1.39 20.00 5.82
N ARG A 186 -0.70 20.97 5.20
CA ARG A 186 0.57 20.78 4.49
C ARG A 186 1.65 20.20 5.40
N HIS A 187 1.90 20.83 6.55
CA HIS A 187 2.92 20.37 7.50
C HIS A 187 2.53 19.03 8.13
N LEU A 188 1.24 18.76 8.33
CA LEU A 188 0.74 17.45 8.79
C LEU A 188 1.04 16.33 7.76
N LEU A 189 0.71 16.55 6.48
CA LEU A 189 0.95 15.56 5.42
C LEU A 189 2.44 15.37 5.11
N GLN A 190 3.27 16.38 5.39
CA GLN A 190 4.72 16.34 5.23
C GLN A 190 5.47 15.82 6.47
N MET A 191 4.75 15.38 7.51
CA MET A 191 5.32 14.94 8.80
C MET A 191 6.31 15.96 9.39
N SER A 192 5.91 17.23 9.32
CA SER A 192 6.68 18.38 9.76
C SER A 192 5.88 19.30 10.69
N SER A 193 4.88 18.76 11.39
CA SER A 193 4.07 19.49 12.37
C SER A 193 4.91 20.11 13.52
N GLY A 194 6.03 19.48 13.85
CA GLY A 194 6.85 19.81 15.02
C GLY A 194 6.33 19.25 16.35
N VAL A 195 5.33 18.36 16.33
CA VAL A 195 4.88 17.57 17.50
C VAL A 195 5.99 16.62 17.94
N ALA A 196 6.20 16.48 19.26
CA ALA A 196 7.12 15.49 19.82
C ALA A 196 6.56 14.07 19.66
N TRP A 197 7.35 13.16 19.11
CA TRP A 197 6.90 11.79 18.80
C TRP A 197 8.04 10.77 18.82
N ASN A 198 7.78 9.60 19.41
CA ASN A 198 8.63 8.42 19.38
C ASN A 198 7.98 7.28 18.55
N GLU A 199 8.49 7.04 17.34
CA GLU A 199 8.09 5.93 16.44
C GLU A 199 8.97 4.67 16.63
N ASN A 200 9.65 4.48 17.76
CA ASN A 200 10.43 3.27 17.98
C ASN A 200 9.51 2.06 18.20
N TYR A 201 9.20 1.34 17.13
CA TYR A 201 8.39 0.12 17.18
C TYR A 201 8.96 -0.98 18.11
N GLY A 202 10.25 -0.95 18.44
CA GLY A 202 10.88 -1.87 19.39
C GLY A 202 10.74 -1.48 20.87
N ASP A 203 10.23 -0.27 21.16
CA ASP A 203 10.05 0.27 22.50
C ASP A 203 8.56 0.22 22.91
N PRO A 204 8.16 -0.59 23.90
CA PRO A 204 6.78 -0.63 24.40
C PRO A 204 6.28 0.67 25.03
N GLN A 205 7.18 1.62 25.34
CA GLN A 205 6.85 2.94 25.89
C GLN A 205 6.87 4.05 24.82
N SER A 206 7.08 3.69 23.55
CA SER A 206 6.99 4.60 22.41
C SER A 206 5.59 5.19 22.25
N ASP A 207 5.52 6.35 21.59
CA ASP A 207 4.22 6.98 21.32
C ASP A 207 3.40 6.14 20.35
N VAL A 208 4.03 5.46 19.38
CA VAL A 208 3.31 4.54 18.47
C VAL A 208 2.71 3.34 19.22
N ALA A 209 3.40 2.77 20.23
CA ALA A 209 2.86 1.70 21.06
C ALA A 209 1.70 2.18 21.95
N ARG A 210 1.90 3.29 22.68
CA ARG A 210 0.89 3.87 23.60
C ARG A 210 -0.33 4.43 22.86
N MET A 211 -0.13 5.05 21.70
CA MET A 211 -1.20 5.48 20.80
C MET A 211 -2.03 4.26 20.37
N SER A 212 -1.39 3.13 20.02
CA SER A 212 -2.11 1.92 19.63
C SER A 212 -2.98 1.37 20.76
N GLU A 213 -2.49 1.37 22.00
CA GLU A 213 -3.25 0.97 23.19
C GLU A 213 -4.49 1.88 23.42
N VAL A 214 -4.28 3.21 23.50
CA VAL A 214 -5.37 4.18 23.71
C VAL A 214 -6.36 4.17 22.55
N THR A 215 -5.90 3.88 21.34
CA THR A 215 -6.77 3.74 20.16
C THR A 215 -7.67 2.51 20.26
N LEU A 216 -7.18 1.39 20.79
CA LEU A 216 -7.98 0.17 20.97
C LEU A 216 -9.01 0.32 22.11
N THR A 217 -8.67 1.01 23.20
CA THR A 217 -9.53 1.16 24.38
C THR A 217 -10.48 2.35 24.31
N GLU A 218 -10.02 3.49 23.80
CA GLU A 218 -10.74 4.76 23.79
C GLU A 218 -11.01 5.30 22.37
N GLY A 219 -10.46 4.69 21.32
CA GLY A 219 -10.65 5.06 19.90
C GLY A 219 -10.44 6.53 19.58
N LEU A 220 -11.19 7.08 18.63
CA LEU A 220 -10.90 8.42 18.08
C LEU A 220 -10.77 9.52 19.14
N ASP A 221 -11.67 9.57 20.12
CA ASP A 221 -11.64 10.62 21.15
C ASP A 221 -10.44 10.48 22.09
N GLY A 222 -10.08 9.25 22.48
CA GLY A 222 -8.89 8.98 23.27
C GLY A 222 -7.61 9.23 22.50
N PHE A 223 -7.58 8.86 21.22
CA PHE A 223 -6.51 9.16 20.29
C PHE A 223 -6.31 10.68 20.14
N LEU A 224 -7.37 11.47 19.94
CA LEU A 224 -7.26 12.92 19.84
C LEU A 224 -6.80 13.55 21.17
N ARG A 225 -7.26 13.05 22.32
CA ARG A 225 -6.71 13.42 23.64
C ARG A 225 -5.23 13.07 23.78
N TYR A 226 -4.80 11.90 23.26
CA TYR A 226 -3.40 11.49 23.23
C TYR A 226 -2.57 12.49 22.44
N MET A 227 -2.96 12.79 21.20
CA MET A 227 -2.21 13.70 20.33
C MET A 227 -2.22 15.14 20.87
N ALA A 228 -3.32 15.59 21.51
CA ALA A 228 -3.41 16.91 22.10
C ALA A 228 -2.48 17.11 23.32
N ARG A 229 -2.10 16.04 24.04
CA ARG A 229 -1.20 16.12 25.21
C ARG A 229 0.29 16.16 24.85
N LEU A 230 0.63 15.87 23.60
CA LEU A 230 2.02 15.86 23.14
C LEU A 230 2.58 17.28 23.07
N SER A 231 3.83 17.44 23.48
CA SER A 231 4.52 18.73 23.46
C SER A 231 4.99 19.09 22.05
N ARG A 232 5.33 20.36 21.84
CA ARG A 232 5.98 20.83 20.61
C ARG A 232 7.49 20.65 20.73
N ALA A 233 8.09 19.85 19.85
CA ALA A 233 9.53 19.66 19.73
C ALA A 233 10.20 20.63 18.74
N ALA A 234 9.46 21.19 17.78
CA ALA A 234 9.95 22.16 16.79
C ALA A 234 8.82 23.08 16.28
N PRO A 235 9.13 24.23 15.67
CA PRO A 235 8.15 24.98 14.88
C PRO A 235 7.62 24.13 13.69
N PRO A 236 6.35 24.32 13.27
CA PRO A 236 5.83 23.65 12.08
C PRO A 236 6.63 24.03 10.82
N GLY A 237 6.92 23.05 9.98
CA GLY A 237 7.64 23.26 8.72
C GLY A 237 9.16 23.46 8.83
N THR A 238 9.79 23.11 9.97
CA THR A 238 11.26 23.23 10.12
C THR A 238 11.99 21.91 10.38
N ARG A 239 11.27 20.88 10.85
CA ARG A 239 11.82 19.57 11.19
C ARG A 239 10.89 18.45 10.70
N PHE A 240 11.46 17.44 10.04
CA PHE A 240 10.80 16.19 9.70
C PHE A 240 10.88 15.23 10.89
N SER A 241 9.77 14.57 11.18
CA SER A 241 9.68 13.53 12.20
C SER A 241 8.64 12.53 11.75
N TYR A 242 9.05 11.36 11.26
CA TYR A 242 8.11 10.36 10.81
C TYR A 242 7.14 9.99 11.95
N ASN A 243 5.83 10.11 11.68
CA ASN A 243 4.80 10.08 12.70
C ASN A 243 3.50 9.43 12.18
N THR A 244 3.26 8.18 12.57
CA THR A 244 2.02 7.44 12.26
C THR A 244 0.78 8.08 12.88
N GLY A 245 0.90 8.72 14.05
CA GLY A 245 -0.17 9.49 14.68
C GLY A 245 -0.61 10.68 13.83
N GLU A 246 0.31 11.39 13.17
CA GLU A 246 -0.06 12.50 12.28
C GLU A 246 -0.93 12.06 11.09
N THR A 247 -0.74 10.86 10.55
CA THR A 247 -1.65 10.35 9.52
C THR A 247 -3.02 9.93 10.09
N HIS A 248 -3.10 9.47 11.35
CA HIS A 248 -4.39 9.27 12.03
C HIS A 248 -5.13 10.61 12.24
N VAL A 249 -4.43 11.68 12.61
CA VAL A 249 -4.98 13.05 12.64
C VAL A 249 -5.44 13.46 11.23
N ALA A 250 -4.67 13.17 10.18
CA ALA A 250 -5.03 13.48 8.80
C ALA A 250 -6.29 12.73 8.33
N GLY A 251 -6.47 11.47 8.75
CA GLY A 251 -7.70 10.70 8.55
C GLY A 251 -8.91 11.33 9.27
N ALA A 252 -8.73 11.77 10.52
CA ALA A 252 -9.78 12.47 11.26
C ALA A 252 -10.17 13.82 10.61
N VAL A 253 -9.20 14.55 10.03
CA VAL A 253 -9.46 15.76 9.22
C VAL A 253 -10.32 15.42 8.00
N LEU A 254 -9.96 14.39 7.22
CA LEU A 254 -10.73 14.01 6.02
C LEU A 254 -12.19 13.67 6.37
N ARG A 255 -12.41 12.91 7.45
CA ARG A 255 -13.75 12.62 7.95
C ARG A 255 -14.52 13.88 8.32
N ALA A 256 -13.88 14.82 9.03
CA ALA A 256 -14.51 16.08 9.43
C ALA A 256 -14.82 16.99 8.22
N ALA A 257 -13.97 16.99 7.18
CA ALA A 257 -14.14 17.80 5.97
C ALA A 257 -15.21 17.24 5.00
N THR A 258 -15.27 15.90 4.86
CA THR A 258 -16.12 15.22 3.86
C THR A 258 -17.46 14.73 4.42
N GLY A 259 -17.58 14.59 5.75
CA GLY A 259 -18.71 13.94 6.42
C GLY A 259 -18.75 12.41 6.26
N GLN A 260 -17.78 11.80 5.57
CA GLN A 260 -17.78 10.39 5.19
C GLN A 260 -16.75 9.58 6.03
N SER A 261 -16.79 8.25 5.94
CA SER A 261 -15.66 7.42 6.41
C SER A 261 -14.53 7.43 5.35
N LEU A 262 -13.31 7.05 5.74
CA LEU A 262 -12.22 6.99 4.76
C LEU A 262 -12.46 5.88 3.73
N SER A 263 -13.07 4.76 4.14
CA SER A 263 -13.37 3.64 3.24
C SER A 263 -14.47 3.99 2.24
N ASP A 264 -15.55 4.64 2.68
CA ASP A 264 -16.66 5.04 1.80
C ASP A 264 -16.18 6.09 0.79
N TYR A 265 -15.41 7.09 1.27
CA TYR A 265 -14.89 8.14 0.41
C TYR A 265 -13.85 7.60 -0.60
N LEU A 266 -12.96 6.70 -0.16
CA LEU A 266 -12.04 5.97 -1.04
C LEU A 266 -12.78 5.12 -2.07
N SER A 267 -13.83 4.41 -1.65
CA SER A 267 -14.65 3.58 -2.52
C SER A 267 -15.33 4.41 -3.61
N ALA A 268 -16.00 5.49 -3.22
CA ALA A 268 -16.76 6.35 -4.11
C ALA A 268 -15.89 7.22 -5.04
N ARG A 269 -14.69 7.64 -4.62
CA ARG A 269 -13.83 8.56 -5.41
C ARG A 269 -12.75 7.88 -6.23
N ILE A 270 -12.19 6.76 -5.76
CA ILE A 270 -11.03 6.11 -6.40
C ILE A 270 -11.32 4.64 -6.70
N TRP A 271 -11.78 3.85 -5.73
CA TRP A 271 -11.82 2.40 -5.84
C TRP A 271 -12.79 1.92 -6.94
N GLN A 272 -14.05 2.38 -6.91
CA GLN A 272 -15.04 2.05 -7.93
C GLN A 272 -14.75 2.77 -9.29
N PRO A 273 -14.48 4.09 -9.33
CA PRO A 273 -14.34 4.81 -10.60
C PRO A 273 -13.06 4.48 -11.38
N PHE A 274 -11.96 4.16 -10.69
CA PHE A 274 -10.73 3.74 -11.37
C PHE A 274 -10.83 2.31 -11.92
N GLY A 275 -11.52 1.42 -11.20
CA GLY A 275 -11.67 0.01 -11.60
C GLY A 275 -10.87 -0.95 -10.72
N MET A 276 -10.91 -0.81 -9.40
CA MET A 276 -10.31 -1.82 -8.51
C MET A 276 -11.12 -3.13 -8.58
N GLU A 277 -10.43 -4.27 -8.61
CA GLU A 277 -10.99 -5.57 -8.99
C GLU A 277 -11.58 -6.33 -7.80
N SER A 278 -10.97 -6.20 -6.61
CA SER A 278 -11.43 -6.84 -5.38
C SER A 278 -11.90 -5.84 -4.33
N ASP A 279 -12.77 -6.31 -3.43
CA ASP A 279 -13.08 -5.58 -2.21
C ASP A 279 -11.79 -5.50 -1.37
N ALA A 280 -11.54 -4.32 -0.82
CA ALA A 280 -10.49 -4.11 0.18
C ALA A 280 -11.11 -3.84 1.55
N TYR A 281 -10.31 -3.95 2.60
CA TYR A 281 -10.77 -3.75 3.98
C TYR A 281 -9.86 -2.78 4.70
N TRP A 282 -10.40 -1.70 5.27
CA TRP A 282 -9.62 -0.77 6.09
C TRP A 282 -9.87 -1.09 7.57
N ALA A 283 -8.81 -1.36 8.33
CA ALA A 283 -8.88 -1.57 9.78
C ALA A 283 -9.43 -0.33 10.51
N LEU A 284 -10.33 -0.56 11.47
CA LEU A 284 -10.94 0.45 12.33
C LEU A 284 -10.27 0.47 13.71
N LEU A 285 -10.24 1.65 14.34
CA LEU A 285 -9.65 1.85 15.67
C LEU A 285 -10.27 0.89 16.72
N ARG A 286 -11.59 0.75 16.65
CA ARG A 286 -12.42 -0.22 17.39
C ARG A 286 -13.73 -0.44 16.63
N GLU A 287 -14.59 -1.33 17.14
CA GLU A 287 -15.87 -1.59 16.49
C GLU A 287 -16.70 -0.31 16.33
N ARG A 288 -17.26 -0.13 15.13
CA ARG A 288 -18.11 1.01 14.74
C ARG A 288 -17.42 2.39 14.83
N ASP A 289 -16.10 2.44 14.93
CA ASP A 289 -15.30 3.68 14.90
C ASP A 289 -14.80 4.03 13.49
N VAL A 290 -13.86 4.96 13.40
CA VAL A 290 -13.16 5.38 12.19
C VAL A 290 -12.03 4.43 11.81
N GLU A 291 -11.54 4.56 10.58
CA GLU A 291 -10.34 3.91 10.09
C GLU A 291 -9.08 4.37 10.84
N HIS A 292 -8.11 3.47 10.96
CA HIS A 292 -6.72 3.88 11.15
C HIS A 292 -6.30 4.78 9.96
N GLY A 293 -5.64 5.91 10.20
CA GLY A 293 -5.16 6.76 9.09
C GLY A 293 -3.77 6.36 8.62
N GLY A 294 -2.89 5.99 9.56
CA GLY A 294 -1.49 5.66 9.26
C GLY A 294 -1.22 4.21 8.84
N CYS A 295 -2.23 3.36 8.92
CA CYS A 295 -2.35 1.96 8.50
C CYS A 295 -3.88 1.69 8.43
N CYS A 296 -4.47 0.54 8.16
CA CYS A 296 -4.00 -0.67 7.51
C CYS A 296 -5.12 -1.03 6.52
N ILE A 297 -4.83 -0.93 5.22
CA ILE A 297 -5.73 -1.34 4.14
C ILE A 297 -5.31 -2.75 3.71
N SER A 298 -6.23 -3.71 3.66
CA SER A 298 -6.01 -5.04 3.10
C SER A 298 -6.54 -5.09 1.68
N ALA A 299 -5.65 -5.11 0.68
CA ALA A 299 -5.99 -5.18 -0.74
C ALA A 299 -5.20 -6.29 -1.45
N THR A 300 -5.64 -6.71 -2.65
CA THR A 300 -4.88 -7.67 -3.47
C THR A 300 -3.61 -7.03 -4.04
N LEU A 301 -2.62 -7.85 -4.40
CA LEU A 301 -1.39 -7.38 -5.05
C LEU A 301 -1.68 -6.56 -6.33
N ARG A 302 -2.69 -6.97 -7.12
CA ARG A 302 -3.10 -6.26 -8.34
C ARG A 302 -3.78 -4.94 -8.05
N ASP A 303 -4.58 -4.84 -6.99
CA ASP A 303 -5.23 -3.59 -6.61
C ASP A 303 -4.23 -2.59 -6.01
N TYR A 304 -3.18 -3.03 -5.32
CA TYR A 304 -2.02 -2.16 -5.05
C TYR A 304 -1.33 -1.67 -6.32
N GLY A 305 -1.18 -2.54 -7.32
CA GLY A 305 -0.70 -2.15 -8.66
C GLY A 305 -1.58 -1.07 -9.30
N ARG A 306 -2.91 -1.19 -9.16
CA ARG A 306 -3.88 -0.19 -9.65
C ARG A 306 -3.82 1.14 -8.88
N ILE A 307 -3.53 1.15 -7.58
CA ILE A 307 -3.23 2.42 -6.86
C ILE A 307 -2.00 3.10 -7.48
N GLY A 308 -0.96 2.32 -7.81
CA GLY A 308 0.22 2.81 -8.53
C GLY A 308 -0.13 3.36 -9.93
N GLN A 309 -0.96 2.64 -10.70
CA GLN A 309 -1.41 3.08 -12.02
C GLN A 309 -2.26 4.35 -11.95
N PHE A 310 -3.19 4.47 -10.99
CA PHE A 310 -3.98 5.70 -10.78
C PHE A 310 -3.11 6.93 -10.48
N ALA A 311 -1.98 6.74 -9.78
CA ALA A 311 -0.99 7.79 -9.59
C ALA A 311 -0.23 8.13 -10.89
N LEU A 312 0.17 7.12 -11.67
CA LEU A 312 0.78 7.33 -13.00
C LEU A 312 -0.17 8.02 -14.00
N ASP A 313 -1.47 7.79 -13.86
CA ASP A 313 -2.54 8.42 -14.64
C ASP A 313 -2.92 9.83 -14.10
N GLU A 314 -2.06 10.45 -13.27
CA GLU A 314 -2.22 11.79 -12.70
C GLU A 314 -3.57 12.02 -12.00
N GLY A 315 -4.07 10.98 -11.33
CA GLY A 315 -5.35 11.00 -10.60
C GLY A 315 -6.58 11.12 -11.49
N VAL A 316 -6.50 10.65 -12.74
CA VAL A 316 -7.60 10.59 -13.69
C VAL A 316 -8.14 9.17 -13.75
N THR A 317 -9.47 9.04 -13.76
CA THR A 317 -10.17 7.76 -13.84
C THR A 317 -10.46 7.37 -15.29
N ARG A 318 -10.86 6.11 -15.51
CA ARG A 318 -10.96 5.52 -16.86
C ARG A 318 -11.95 6.25 -17.80
N ASP A 319 -12.96 6.92 -17.25
CA ASP A 319 -13.93 7.73 -17.99
C ASP A 319 -13.43 9.16 -18.30
N GLY A 320 -12.21 9.50 -17.87
CA GLY A 320 -11.62 10.84 -17.99
C GLY A 320 -11.90 11.74 -16.79
N THR A 321 -12.63 11.29 -15.76
CA THR A 321 -12.93 12.12 -14.58
C THR A 321 -11.66 12.36 -13.75
N ARG A 322 -11.28 13.63 -13.63
CA ARG A 322 -10.14 14.08 -12.82
C ARG A 322 -10.52 14.16 -11.34
N VAL A 323 -10.06 13.17 -10.57
CA VAL A 323 -10.27 13.03 -9.12
C VAL A 323 -9.26 13.85 -8.32
N LEU A 324 -8.03 14.00 -8.79
CA LEU A 324 -6.99 14.79 -8.09
C LEU A 324 -6.77 16.16 -8.76
N PRO A 325 -6.39 17.21 -8.00
CA PRO A 325 -5.96 18.49 -8.56
C PRO A 325 -4.80 18.31 -9.56
N PRO A 326 -4.71 19.14 -10.62
CA PRO A 326 -3.57 19.11 -11.52
C PRO A 326 -2.24 19.20 -10.76
N ARG A 327 -1.25 18.39 -11.15
CA ARG A 327 0.07 18.26 -10.51
C ARG A 327 0.08 17.69 -9.08
N TRP A 328 -1.03 17.21 -8.52
CA TRP A 328 -1.04 16.64 -7.16
C TRP A 328 0.00 15.52 -7.00
N ILE A 329 0.09 14.60 -7.96
CA ILE A 329 1.07 13.51 -7.94
C ILE A 329 2.49 14.07 -8.04
N ALA A 330 2.78 14.93 -9.01
CA ALA A 330 4.08 15.60 -9.16
C ALA A 330 4.51 16.41 -7.90
N GLU A 331 3.58 17.06 -7.21
CA GLU A 331 3.86 17.80 -5.97
C GLU A 331 4.04 16.86 -4.77
N SER A 332 3.31 15.74 -4.70
CA SER A 332 3.44 14.73 -3.63
C SER A 332 4.68 13.83 -3.76
N THR A 333 5.26 13.75 -4.95
CA THR A 333 6.48 12.96 -5.25
C THR A 333 7.75 13.81 -5.33
N ARG A 334 7.62 15.14 -5.34
CA ARG A 334 8.75 16.05 -5.22
C ARG A 334 9.26 16.03 -3.77
N PRO A 335 10.58 15.98 -3.52
CA PRO A 335 11.13 16.19 -2.18
C PRO A 335 10.58 17.48 -1.55
N ALA A 336 10.28 17.40 -0.25
CA ALA A 336 9.91 18.57 0.53
C ALA A 336 11.11 19.54 0.67
N ALA A 337 10.90 20.67 1.34
CA ALA A 337 12.01 21.51 1.77
C ALA A 337 12.99 20.67 2.63
N PRO A 338 14.30 21.03 2.68
CA PRO A 338 15.30 20.29 3.46
C PRO A 338 15.09 20.48 4.96
N TYR A 339 14.09 19.78 5.50
CA TYR A 339 13.83 19.74 6.93
C TYR A 339 14.95 18.97 7.63
N THR A 340 15.41 19.49 8.75
CA THR A 340 16.25 18.71 9.68
C THR A 340 15.44 17.55 10.26
N GLY A 341 16.06 16.45 10.67
CA GLY A 341 15.36 15.37 11.38
C GLY A 341 15.74 13.96 10.95
N VAL A 342 14.89 13.01 11.34
CA VAL A 342 15.04 11.57 11.13
C VAL A 342 13.68 10.92 10.92
N GLY A 343 13.65 9.81 10.19
CA GLY A 343 12.50 8.94 9.97
C GLY A 343 12.77 7.90 8.89
#